data_AF-A0A368K5K9-F1
#
_entry.id   AF-A0A368K5K9-F1
#
_cell.length_a   1.000
_cell.length_b   1.000
_cell.length_c   1.000
_cell.angle_alpha   90.00
_cell.angle_beta   90.00
_cell.angle_gamma   90.00
#
_symmetry.space_group_name_H-M   'P 1'
#
loop_
_entity.id
_entity.type
_entity.pdbx_description
1 polymer ?
#
loop_
_entity_poly.entity_id
_entity_poly.type
_entity_poly.pdbx_seq_one_letter_code
_entity_poly.pdbx_strand_id
1 'polypeptide(L)'
;MPTPPSSVAIERTRVGYRLTSKYGVPHANIAFLLGMKEKNYLTRLRQLGINPNGDAARLPGMEEILANIRAELMRLTEGGKVPDKGAIDALVSLARALKAVIDLERESTARPVTDADPVPVKPEELREALARIDRRINELADLRAAEIIRRWPERQNERPFEGRTGDSADQGVVSPGA
;
A
#
# COMPACT_ATOMS: atom_id res chain seq x y z
N MET A 1 -13.53 3.90 -39.98
CA MET A 1 -13.99 3.16 -38.80
C MET A 1 -12.93 3.23 -37.71
N PRO A 2 -13.17 3.87 -36.55
CA PRO A 2 -12.21 3.87 -35.45
C PRO A 2 -12.15 2.49 -34.79
N THR A 3 -10.96 1.90 -34.71
CA THR A 3 -10.71 0.63 -34.02
C THR A 3 -10.99 0.76 -32.52
N PRO A 4 -11.66 -0.23 -31.89
CA PRO A 4 -11.89 -0.19 -30.46
C PRO A 4 -10.56 -0.17 -29.69
N PRO A 5 -10.43 0.66 -28.65
CA PRO A 5 -9.20 0.72 -27.86
C PRO A 5 -8.97 -0.64 -27.17
N SER A 6 -7.72 -1.09 -27.16
CA SER A 6 -7.34 -2.32 -26.47
C SER A 6 -7.62 -2.21 -24.97
N SER A 7 -7.93 -3.33 -24.30
CA SER A 7 -8.20 -3.40 -22.86
C SER A 7 -7.12 -2.69 -22.02
N VAL A 8 -5.87 -2.78 -22.44
CA VAL A 8 -4.72 -2.14 -21.79
C VAL A 8 -4.76 -0.62 -21.90
N ALA A 9 -5.21 -0.07 -23.04
CA ALA A 9 -5.33 1.38 -23.25
C ALA A 9 -6.45 1.98 -22.42
N ILE A 10 -7.53 1.23 -22.19
CA ILE A 10 -8.63 1.61 -21.29
C ILE A 10 -8.13 1.69 -19.85
N GLU A 11 -7.42 0.65 -19.39
CA GLU A 11 -6.87 0.62 -18.03
C GLU A 11 -5.86 1.74 -17.79
N ARG A 12 -4.94 2.01 -18.73
CA ARG A 12 -4.01 3.15 -18.64
C ARG A 12 -4.74 4.49 -18.53
N THR A 13 -5.85 4.64 -19.26
CA THR A 13 -6.70 5.84 -19.21
C THR A 13 -7.35 6.00 -17.83
N ARG A 14 -7.85 4.90 -17.24
CA ARG A 14 -8.43 4.88 -15.88
C ARG A 14 -7.40 5.16 -14.79
N VAL A 15 -6.21 4.57 -14.90
CA VAL A 15 -5.07 4.83 -14.00
C VAL A 15 -4.70 6.30 -14.06
N GLY A 16 -4.56 6.87 -15.27
CA GLY A 16 -4.27 8.27 -15.48
C GLY A 16 -5.28 9.19 -14.78
N TYR A 17 -6.58 8.88 -14.89
CA TYR A 17 -7.62 9.64 -14.19
C TYR A 17 -7.48 9.57 -12.67
N ARG A 18 -7.19 8.39 -12.10
CA ARG A 18 -6.93 8.26 -10.66
C ARG A 18 -5.76 9.13 -10.20
N LEU A 19 -4.72 9.28 -11.02
CA LEU A 19 -3.60 10.15 -10.69
C LEU A 19 -4.02 11.63 -10.66
N THR A 20 -4.83 12.05 -11.62
CA THR A 20 -5.40 13.40 -11.62
C THR A 20 -6.30 13.64 -10.40
N SER A 21 -7.21 12.71 -10.11
CA SER A 21 -8.16 12.85 -8.99
C SER A 21 -7.48 12.78 -7.61
N LYS A 22 -6.47 11.91 -7.43
CA LYS A 22 -5.84 11.68 -6.12
C LYS A 22 -4.68 12.63 -5.84
N TYR A 23 -3.89 12.97 -6.85
CA TYR A 23 -2.64 13.73 -6.68
C TYR A 23 -2.67 15.10 -7.38
N GLY A 24 -3.81 15.49 -7.96
CA GLY A 24 -3.94 16.80 -8.63
C GLY A 24 -3.12 16.92 -9.91
N VAL A 25 -2.69 15.80 -10.50
CA VAL A 25 -1.88 15.82 -11.74
C VAL A 25 -2.72 16.37 -12.90
N PRO A 26 -2.29 17.44 -13.60
CA PRO A 26 -3.04 17.99 -14.72
C PRO A 26 -3.33 16.97 -15.82
N HIS A 27 -4.53 17.01 -16.40
CA HIS A 27 -4.93 16.12 -17.51
C HIS A 27 -3.98 16.21 -18.71
N ALA A 28 -3.44 17.40 -18.99
CA ALA A 28 -2.39 17.63 -20.00
C ALA A 28 -1.15 16.76 -19.78
N ASN A 29 -0.68 16.62 -18.53
CA ASN A 29 0.52 15.85 -18.19
C ASN A 29 0.26 14.35 -18.37
N ILE A 30 -0.91 13.86 -17.97
CA ILE A 30 -1.31 12.47 -18.19
C ILE A 30 -1.43 12.17 -19.69
N ALA A 31 -2.03 13.08 -20.46
CA ALA A 31 -2.15 12.91 -21.90
C ALA A 31 -0.79 12.83 -22.60
N PHE A 32 0.16 13.69 -22.18
CA PHE A 32 1.55 13.65 -22.63
C PHE A 32 2.20 12.29 -22.34
N LEU A 33 2.10 11.78 -21.12
CA LEU A 33 2.64 10.46 -20.73
C LEU A 33 2.03 9.30 -21.52
N LEU A 34 0.76 9.43 -21.93
CA LEU A 34 0.08 8.45 -22.77
C LEU A 34 0.32 8.65 -24.28
N GLY A 35 1.18 9.61 -24.66
CA GLY A 35 1.52 9.88 -26.06
C GLY A 35 0.35 10.43 -26.87
N MET A 36 -0.57 11.17 -26.25
CA MET A 36 -1.77 11.66 -26.91
C MET A 36 -2.09 13.12 -26.58
N LYS A 37 -2.84 13.79 -27.47
CA LYS A 37 -3.33 15.15 -27.22
C LYS A 37 -4.32 15.14 -26.05
N GLU A 38 -4.27 16.16 -25.20
CA GLU A 38 -5.17 16.32 -24.06
C GLU A 38 -6.64 16.19 -24.43
N LYS A 39 -7.07 16.84 -25.53
CA LYS A 39 -8.44 16.71 -26.06
C LYS A 39 -8.86 15.26 -26.31
N ASN A 40 -7.94 14.41 -26.79
CA ASN A 40 -8.21 13.01 -27.07
C ASN A 40 -8.32 12.20 -25.77
N TYR A 41 -7.47 12.50 -24.79
CA TYR A 41 -7.53 11.89 -23.46
C TYR A 41 -8.84 12.22 -22.75
N LEU A 42 -9.25 13.49 -22.73
CA LEU A 42 -10.55 13.91 -22.17
C LEU A 42 -11.74 13.27 -22.89
N THR A 43 -11.64 13.08 -24.21
CA THR A 43 -12.68 12.40 -24.99
C THR A 43 -12.77 10.92 -24.62
N ARG A 44 -11.64 10.24 -24.39
CA ARG A 44 -11.63 8.85 -23.91
C ARG A 44 -12.23 8.74 -22.51
N LEU A 45 -11.94 9.68 -21.60
CA LEU A 45 -12.56 9.68 -20.28
C LEU A 45 -14.08 9.77 -20.37
N ARG A 46 -14.61 10.68 -21.20
CA ARG A 46 -16.06 10.78 -21.44
C ARG A 46 -16.65 9.51 -22.05
N GLN A 47 -15.94 8.87 -22.99
CA GLN A 47 -16.37 7.59 -23.57
C GLN A 47 -16.39 6.45 -22.54
N LEU A 48 -15.60 6.55 -21.48
CA LEU A 48 -15.59 5.62 -20.35
C LEU A 48 -16.59 5.98 -19.25
N GLY A 49 -17.42 7.01 -19.45
CA GLY A 49 -18.37 7.50 -18.45
C GLY A 49 -17.73 8.29 -17.31
N ILE A 50 -16.47 8.68 -17.45
CA ILE A 50 -15.72 9.43 -16.43
C ILE A 50 -15.85 10.93 -16.77
N ASN A 51 -16.38 11.73 -15.83
CA ASN A 51 -16.44 13.17 -15.98
C ASN A 51 -15.08 13.80 -15.59
N PRO A 52 -14.31 14.36 -16.55
CA PRO A 52 -13.01 14.96 -16.25
C PRO A 52 -13.11 16.29 -15.50
N ASN A 53 -14.28 16.92 -15.53
CA ASN A 53 -14.61 18.17 -14.83
C ASN A 53 -15.47 17.95 -13.59
N GLY A 54 -15.80 16.69 -13.27
CA GLY A 54 -16.46 16.40 -12.01
C GLY A 54 -15.50 16.77 -10.90
N ASP A 55 -16.03 17.32 -9.81
CA ASP A 55 -15.29 17.40 -8.55
C ASP A 55 -14.86 15.98 -8.24
N ALA A 56 -13.60 15.66 -8.58
CA ALA A 56 -12.97 14.46 -8.09
C ALA A 56 -13.19 14.55 -6.60
N ALA A 57 -13.99 13.64 -6.04
CA ALA A 57 -14.14 13.53 -4.60
C ALA A 57 -12.71 13.36 -4.11
N ARG A 58 -12.12 14.48 -3.66
CA ARG A 58 -10.84 14.47 -2.98
C ARG A 58 -11.17 13.58 -1.81
N LEU A 59 -10.61 12.37 -1.84
CA LEU A 59 -10.55 11.60 -0.61
C LEU A 59 -9.95 12.58 0.41
N PRO A 60 -10.61 12.75 1.57
CA PRO A 60 -10.17 13.72 2.55
C PRO A 60 -8.68 13.54 2.75
N GLY A 61 -7.93 14.64 2.71
CA GLY A 61 -6.49 14.58 2.90
C GLY A 61 -6.19 13.84 4.21
N MET A 62 -5.01 13.23 4.33
CA MET A 62 -4.67 12.49 5.54
C MET A 62 -4.83 13.39 6.79
N GLU A 63 -4.53 14.69 6.70
CA GLU A 63 -4.83 15.69 7.74
C GLU A 63 -6.31 15.82 8.10
N GLU A 64 -7.21 15.73 7.12
CA GLU A 64 -8.66 15.82 7.31
C GLU A 64 -9.22 14.55 7.94
N ILE A 65 -8.69 13.38 7.54
CA ILE A 65 -8.98 12.09 8.20
C ILE A 65 -8.57 12.16 9.68
N LEU A 66 -7.39 12.71 9.97
CA LEU A 66 -6.90 12.88 11.33
C LEU A 66 -7.72 13.88 12.15
N ALA A 67 -8.15 14.98 11.52
CA ALA A 67 -9.02 15.96 12.16
C ALA A 67 -10.36 15.33 12.54
N ASN A 68 -10.94 14.53 11.63
CA ASN A 68 -12.19 13.81 11.87
C ASN A 68 -12.04 12.75 12.95
N ILE A 69 -10.95 11.99 12.96
CA ILE A 69 -10.67 11.02 14.03
C ILE A 69 -10.51 11.76 15.36
N ARG A 70 -9.74 12.85 15.43
CA ARG A 70 -9.58 13.64 16.67
C ARG A 70 -10.91 14.21 17.18
N ALA A 71 -11.76 14.71 16.29
CA ALA A 71 -13.08 15.21 16.66
C ALA A 71 -13.97 14.10 17.22
N GLU A 72 -13.96 12.93 16.58
CA GLU A 72 -14.71 11.76 17.05
C GLU A 72 -14.19 11.24 18.40
N LEU A 73 -12.88 11.31 18.63
CA LEU A 73 -12.25 10.98 19.91
C LEU A 73 -12.70 11.93 21.02
N MET A 74 -12.70 13.24 20.75
CA MET A 74 -13.19 14.25 21.71
C MET A 74 -14.67 14.01 22.05
N ARG A 75 -15.48 13.67 21.04
CA ARG A 75 -16.90 13.35 21.21
C ARG A 75 -17.12 12.11 22.08
N LEU A 76 -16.29 11.09 21.93
CA LEU A 76 -16.33 9.88 22.78
C LEU A 76 -15.93 10.17 24.22
N THR A 77 -15.03 11.13 24.45
CA THR A 77 -14.64 11.55 25.80
C THR A 77 -15.62 12.53 26.47
N GLU A 78 -16.33 13.35 25.70
CA GLU A 78 -17.33 14.31 26.21
C GLU A 78 -18.69 13.65 26.53
N GLY A 79 -19.00 12.51 25.91
CA GLY A 79 -20.26 11.77 26.09
C GLY A 79 -20.47 11.07 27.44
N GLY A 80 -19.64 11.36 28.46
CA GLY A 80 -19.83 10.90 29.85
C GLY A 80 -19.53 9.42 30.13
N LYS A 81 -19.08 8.63 29.14
CA LYS A 81 -18.50 7.29 29.36
C LYS A 81 -16.97 7.41 29.36
N VAL A 82 -16.36 7.22 30.53
CA VAL A 82 -14.91 7.06 30.64
C VAL A 82 -14.52 5.81 29.83
N PRO A 83 -13.70 5.94 28.77
CA PRO A 83 -13.24 4.78 28.02
C PRO A 83 -12.45 3.85 28.94
N ASP A 84 -12.63 2.55 28.79
CA ASP A 84 -11.82 1.58 29.53
C ASP A 84 -10.35 1.71 29.13
N LYS A 85 -9.44 1.27 30.01
CA LYS A 85 -7.99 1.37 29.80
C LYS A 85 -7.57 0.74 28.46
N GLY A 86 -8.23 -0.34 28.06
CA GLY A 86 -8.01 -1.01 26.77
C GLY A 86 -8.38 -0.15 25.56
N ALA A 87 -9.51 0.58 25.61
CA ALA A 87 -9.84 1.55 24.58
C ALA A 87 -8.83 2.69 24.56
N ILE A 88 -8.39 3.21 25.71
CA ILE A 88 -7.36 4.26 25.75
C ILE A 88 -6.06 3.78 25.09
N ASP A 89 -5.59 2.57 25.41
CA ASP A 89 -4.36 2.01 24.85
C ASP A 89 -4.47 1.70 23.34
N ALA A 90 -5.64 1.22 22.89
CA ALA A 90 -5.93 1.01 21.46
C ALA A 90 -5.96 2.34 20.70
N LEU A 91 -6.53 3.38 21.31
CA LEU A 91 -6.62 4.73 20.75
C LEU A 91 -5.25 5.41 20.66
N VAL A 92 -4.42 5.28 21.69
CA VAL A 92 -3.03 5.76 21.68
C VAL A 92 -2.22 5.02 20.62
N SER A 93 -2.42 3.71 20.47
CA SER A 93 -1.76 2.91 19.44
C SER A 93 -2.18 3.33 18.03
N LEU A 94 -3.48 3.59 17.81
CA LEU A 94 -4.00 4.11 16.56
C LEU A 94 -3.39 5.49 16.23
N ALA A 95 -3.35 6.40 17.21
CA ALA A 95 -2.75 7.73 17.03
C ALA A 95 -1.25 7.67 16.70
N ARG A 96 -0.50 6.74 17.31
CA ARG A 96 0.92 6.51 16.98
C ARG A 96 1.10 5.92 15.58
N ALA A 97 0.29 4.93 15.21
CA ALA A 97 0.34 4.33 13.88
C ALA A 97 0.03 5.37 12.78
N LEU A 98 -0.99 6.19 13.00
CA LEU A 98 -1.33 7.30 12.12
C LEU A 98 -0.21 8.33 12.04
N LYS A 99 0.41 8.72 13.16
CA LYS A 99 1.58 9.62 13.15
C LYS A 99 2.75 9.05 12.34
N ALA A 100 3.05 7.77 12.49
CA ALA A 100 4.10 7.12 11.71
C ALA A 100 3.80 7.12 10.21
N VAL A 101 2.53 6.97 9.82
CA VAL A 101 2.12 7.08 8.40
C VAL A 101 2.22 8.52 7.90
N ILE A 102 1.87 9.53 8.72
CA ILE A 102 2.07 10.95 8.36
C ILE A 102 3.56 11.24 8.14
N ASP A 103 4.42 10.79 9.05
CA ASP A 103 5.86 11.03 8.95
C ASP A 103 6.43 10.34 7.70
N LEU A 104 5.95 9.14 7.36
CA LEU A 104 6.29 8.42 6.14
C LEU A 104 5.76 9.11 4.86
N GLU A 105 4.53 9.65 4.89
CA GLU A 105 3.98 10.43 3.78
C GLU A 105 4.73 11.75 3.60
N ARG A 106 5.15 12.41 4.69
CA ARG A 106 5.98 13.63 4.65
C ARG A 106 7.39 13.33 4.13
N GLU A 107 7.96 12.19 4.48
CA GLU A 107 9.24 11.74 3.92
C GLU A 107 9.10 11.35 2.43
N SER A 108 7.96 10.78 2.04
CA SER A 108 7.64 10.46 0.64
C SER A 108 7.26 11.68 -0.21
N THR A 109 6.75 12.75 0.40
CA THR A 109 6.37 14.02 -0.25
C THR A 109 7.41 15.11 -0.10
N ALA A 110 8.48 14.86 0.68
CA ALA A 110 9.72 15.60 0.59
C ALA A 110 10.22 15.44 -0.85
N ARG A 111 9.92 16.48 -1.63
CA ARG A 111 10.18 16.66 -3.05
C ARG A 111 11.45 15.92 -3.51
N PRO A 112 11.43 15.20 -4.64
CA PRO A 112 12.66 15.08 -5.41
C PRO A 112 13.15 16.51 -5.66
N VAL A 113 14.42 16.77 -5.42
CA VAL A 113 15.08 18.05 -5.66
C VAL A 113 14.77 18.53 -7.08
N THR A 114 13.71 19.31 -7.24
CA THR A 114 13.41 20.08 -8.44
C THR A 114 14.02 21.44 -8.22
N ASP A 115 15.27 21.58 -8.66
CA ASP A 115 15.96 22.81 -9.12
C ASP A 115 17.49 22.61 -9.07
N ALA A 116 17.96 21.47 -9.54
CA ALA A 116 19.30 21.38 -10.10
C ALA A 116 19.12 20.96 -11.56
N ASP A 117 19.72 21.71 -12.49
CA ASP A 117 19.93 21.21 -13.85
C ASP A 117 20.34 19.74 -13.77
N PRO A 118 19.73 18.84 -14.56
CA PRO A 118 20.11 17.44 -14.55
C PRO A 118 21.60 17.38 -14.90
N VAL A 119 22.43 17.14 -13.88
CA VAL A 119 23.86 16.91 -14.07
C VAL A 119 23.95 15.75 -15.05
N PRO A 120 24.57 15.93 -16.23
CA PRO A 120 24.63 14.87 -17.22
C PRO A 120 25.51 13.75 -16.67
N VAL A 121 24.88 12.75 -16.06
CA VAL A 121 25.54 11.53 -15.59
C VAL A 121 25.91 10.72 -16.83
N LYS A 122 27.19 10.39 -16.98
CA LYS A 122 27.62 9.55 -18.10
C LYS A 122 26.97 8.16 -17.98
N PRO A 123 26.57 7.51 -19.08
CA PRO A 123 25.99 6.18 -19.05
C PRO A 123 26.83 5.15 -18.27
N GLU A 124 28.15 5.33 -18.25
CA GLU A 124 29.11 4.50 -17.54
C GLU A 124 28.99 4.66 -16.03
N GLU A 125 28.83 5.89 -15.53
CA GLU A 125 28.63 6.20 -14.11
C GLU A 125 27.29 5.64 -13.62
N LEU A 126 26.24 5.72 -14.46
CA LEU A 126 24.94 5.13 -14.16
C LEU A 126 25.03 3.59 -14.08
N ARG A 127 25.76 2.95 -15.00
CA ARG A 127 25.98 1.49 -14.96
C ARG A 127 26.74 1.06 -13.72
N GLU A 128 27.76 1.81 -13.33
CA GLU A 128 28.52 1.52 -12.11
C GLU A 128 27.65 1.67 -10.84
N ALA A 129 26.85 2.74 -10.78
CA ALA A 129 25.93 2.97 -9.68
C ALA A 129 24.90 1.84 -9.56
N LEU A 130 24.30 1.41 -10.68
CA LEU A 130 23.37 0.28 -10.72
C LEU A 130 24.04 -1.03 -10.29
N ALA A 131 25.24 -1.33 -10.78
CA ALA A 131 25.98 -2.52 -10.38
C ALA A 131 26.32 -2.52 -8.87
N ARG A 132 26.56 -1.35 -8.28
CA ARG A 132 26.79 -1.19 -6.84
C ARG A 132 25.51 -1.43 -6.04
N ILE A 133 24.37 -0.94 -6.52
CA ILE A 133 23.05 -1.16 -5.91
C ILE A 133 22.70 -2.65 -5.95
N ASP A 134 22.83 -3.31 -7.11
CA ASP A 134 22.52 -4.73 -7.27
C ASP A 134 23.35 -5.61 -6.32
N ARG A 135 24.66 -5.31 -6.20
CA ARG A 135 25.53 -5.99 -5.24
C ARG A 135 25.03 -5.83 -3.81
N ARG A 136 24.66 -4.61 -3.42
CA ARG A 136 24.18 -4.33 -2.05
C ARG A 136 22.84 -5.01 -1.76
N ILE A 137 21.95 -5.09 -2.75
CA ILE A 137 20.68 -5.81 -2.62
C ILE A 137 20.95 -7.30 -2.37
N ASN A 138 21.85 -7.91 -3.13
CA ASN A 138 22.21 -9.31 -2.95
C ASN A 138 22.83 -9.58 -1.57
N GLU A 139 23.78 -8.74 -1.13
CA GLU A 139 24.35 -8.84 0.22
C GLU A 139 23.28 -8.77 1.32
N LEU A 140 22.32 -7.83 1.20
CA LEU A 140 21.24 -7.68 2.17
C LEU A 140 20.27 -8.87 2.12
N ALA A 141 20.00 -9.41 0.94
CA ALA A 141 19.17 -10.60 0.77
C ALA A 141 19.81 -11.82 1.45
N ASP A 142 21.12 -12.01 1.27
CA ASP A 142 21.88 -13.10 1.91
C ASP A 142 21.91 -12.94 3.43
N LEU A 143 22.17 -11.73 3.93
CA LEU A 143 22.11 -11.43 5.37
C LEU A 143 20.72 -11.72 5.95
N ARG A 144 19.66 -11.35 5.23
CA ARG A 144 18.28 -11.61 5.65
C ARG A 144 17.93 -13.09 5.60
N ALA A 145 18.38 -13.83 4.60
CA ALA A 145 18.20 -15.27 4.52
C ALA A 145 18.92 -15.98 5.68
N ALA A 146 20.16 -15.59 5.97
CA ALA A 146 20.93 -16.11 7.10
C ALA A 146 20.25 -15.78 8.45
N GLU A 147 19.71 -14.57 8.62
CA GLU A 147 18.96 -14.19 9.81
C GLU A 147 17.70 -15.05 9.98
N ILE A 148 16.95 -15.29 8.90
CA ILE A 148 15.74 -16.13 8.92
C ILE A 148 16.08 -17.57 9.30
N ILE A 149 17.15 -18.14 8.72
CA ILE A 149 17.64 -19.49 9.04
C ILE A 149 18.08 -19.57 10.50
N ARG A 150 18.84 -18.58 10.99
CA ARG A 150 19.30 -18.53 12.39
C ARG A 150 18.15 -18.41 13.39
N ARG A 151 17.09 -17.66 13.04
CA ARG A 151 15.90 -17.47 13.89
C ARG A 151 14.87 -18.61 13.75
N TRP A 152 15.05 -19.52 12.81
CA TRP A 152 14.17 -20.67 12.60
C TRP A 152 14.12 -21.67 13.77
N PRO A 153 15.23 -22.04 14.45
CA PRO A 153 15.20 -22.92 15.62
C PRO A 153 14.51 -22.32 16.86
N GLU A 154 14.46 -21.00 17.03
CA GLU A 154 13.77 -20.35 18.16
C GLU A 154 12.23 -20.39 18.01
N ARG A 155 11.72 -20.38 16.78
CA ARG A 155 10.27 -20.41 16.51
C ARG A 155 9.64 -21.80 16.58
N GLN A 156 10.44 -22.87 16.59
CA GLN A 156 9.93 -24.24 16.76
C GLN A 156 9.78 -24.65 18.23
N ASN A 157 10.43 -23.94 19.16
CA ASN A 157 10.34 -24.22 20.60
C ASN A 157 9.16 -23.51 21.31
N GLU A 158 8.41 -22.64 20.62
CA GLU A 158 7.26 -21.89 21.16
C GLU A 158 5.91 -22.37 20.63
N ARG A 159 5.80 -23.62 20.15
CA ARG A 159 4.49 -24.27 20.04
C ARG A 159 4.22 -25.07 21.31
N PRO A 160 3.29 -24.66 22.18
CA PRO A 160 2.68 -25.60 23.12
C PRO A 160 1.95 -26.65 22.29
N PHE A 161 2.39 -27.89 22.41
CA PHE A 161 1.65 -29.04 21.91
C PHE A 161 0.43 -29.23 22.83
N GLU A 162 -0.63 -28.45 22.59
CA GLU A 162 -1.92 -28.67 23.23
C GLU A 162 -2.59 -29.89 22.61
N GLY A 163 -2.62 -30.96 23.39
CA GLY A 163 -3.82 -31.77 23.60
C GLY A 163 -4.38 -32.54 22.40
N ARG A 164 -3.87 -33.75 22.20
CA ARG A 164 -4.74 -34.85 21.73
C ARG A 164 -4.59 -36.07 22.63
N THR A 165 -5.04 -35.92 23.87
CA THR A 165 -5.50 -37.06 24.68
C THR A 165 -6.86 -37.48 24.13
N GLY A 166 -6.86 -38.63 23.49
CA GLY A 166 -8.05 -39.33 23.01
C GLY A 166 -7.70 -40.80 22.93
N ASP A 167 -7.22 -41.34 24.05
CA ASP A 167 -7.12 -42.77 24.28
C ASP A 167 -8.54 -43.28 24.56
N SER A 168 -9.04 -44.11 23.65
CA SER A 168 -10.09 -45.08 23.91
C SER A 168 -9.79 -46.25 22.99
N ALA A 169 -8.88 -47.08 23.47
CA ALA A 169 -8.78 -48.46 23.05
C ALA A 169 -10.12 -49.19 23.26
N ASP A 170 -10.27 -50.25 22.47
CA ASP A 170 -11.07 -51.45 22.76
C ASP A 170 -12.53 -51.46 22.25
N GLN A 171 -12.76 -52.01 21.05
CA GLN A 171 -12.98 -53.45 20.92
C GLN A 171 -13.09 -53.84 19.43
N GLY A 172 -12.21 -54.76 19.02
CA GLY A 172 -12.42 -55.55 17.82
C GLY A 172 -13.22 -56.81 18.17
N VAL A 173 -14.20 -57.16 17.35
CA VAL A 173 -14.67 -58.54 17.19
C VAL A 173 -14.97 -58.78 15.72
N VAL A 174 -14.30 -59.79 15.17
CA VAL A 174 -14.46 -60.35 13.83
C VAL A 174 -15.70 -61.26 13.82
N SER A 175 -16.42 -61.27 12.70
CA SER A 175 -17.67 -62.01 12.42
C SER A 175 -17.66 -63.53 12.72
N PRO A 176 -18.83 -64.20 12.75
CA PRO A 176 -19.18 -64.99 11.56
C PRO A 176 -20.70 -65.14 11.23
N GLY A 177 -20.98 -65.23 9.93
CA GLY A 177 -21.92 -66.16 9.27
C GLY A 177 -23.41 -66.22 9.65
N ALA A 178 -24.26 -65.87 8.68
CA ALA A 178 -25.44 -66.65 8.24
C ALA A 178 -25.87 -66.18 6.84
#